data_AF-A0A4S2KD02-F1
#
_entry.id   AF-A0A4S2KD02-F1
#
_cell.length_a   1.000
_cell.length_b   1.000
_cell.length_c   1.000
_cell.angle_alpha   90.00
_cell.angle_beta   90.00
_cell.angle_gamma   90.00
#
_symmetry.space_group_name_H-M   'P 1'
#
loop_
_entity.id
_entity.type
_entity.pdbx_description
1 polymer ?
#
loop_
_entity_poly.entity_id
_entity_poly.type
_entity_poly.pdbx_seq_one_letter_code
_entity_poly.pdbx_strand_id
1 'polypeptide(L)'
;MNKDMNKDPVIIEAWFPLALNMISSRKRTKTVAGICDKFDYVPMLKRIKIKKEKKDYLNYTMKFEAAVKEILAGANDSSIARRYVLDLEALRIEIQRFRNSGAAEYEYDNGRIFSLKEELMLLEILATIPQPFCTCPTCALDRLPYLAYHLALRKGKSYPREWDEHRQAGKEWQTNFKIKYDYEISNSFLTECNRKM
;
A
#
# COMPACT_ATOMS: atom_id res chain seq x y z
N MET A 1 -12.13 14.54 -25.60
CA MET A 1 -12.92 13.44 -25.00
C MET A 1 -12.44 13.25 -23.58
N ASN A 2 -13.23 13.64 -22.57
CA ASN A 2 -12.85 13.45 -21.17
C ASN A 2 -13.25 12.03 -20.73
N LYS A 3 -12.24 11.19 -20.47
CA LYS A 3 -12.45 9.84 -19.98
C LYS A 3 -12.52 9.88 -18.45
N ASP A 4 -13.61 9.39 -17.87
CA ASP A 4 -13.65 9.09 -16.44
C ASP A 4 -12.81 7.83 -16.22
N MET A 5 -11.71 7.93 -15.48
CA MET A 5 -10.86 6.79 -15.15
C MET A 5 -11.67 5.66 -14.48
N ASN A 6 -12.76 6.00 -13.79
CA ASN A 6 -13.64 5.03 -13.12
C ASN A 6 -14.54 4.27 -14.10
N LYS A 7 -14.68 4.76 -15.35
CA LYS A 7 -15.50 4.14 -16.40
C LYS A 7 -14.67 3.45 -17.48
N ASP A 8 -13.36 3.69 -17.52
CA ASP A 8 -12.44 3.10 -18.50
C ASP A 8 -11.42 2.21 -17.77
N PRO A 9 -11.76 0.94 -17.47
CA PRO A 9 -10.87 0.00 -16.78
C PRO A 9 -9.54 -0.19 -17.50
N VAL A 10 -9.50 0.03 -18.83
CA VAL A 10 -8.27 -0.04 -19.63
C VAL A 10 -7.25 1.00 -19.18
N ILE A 11 -7.69 2.17 -18.73
CA ILE A 11 -6.79 3.21 -18.22
C ILE A 11 -6.20 2.81 -16.87
N ILE A 12 -7.03 2.31 -15.95
CA ILE A 12 -6.53 1.89 -14.63
C ILE A 12 -5.58 0.69 -14.77
N GLU A 13 -5.91 -0.29 -15.63
CA GLU A 13 -5.06 -1.44 -15.93
C GLU A 13 -3.71 -1.04 -16.54
N ALA A 14 -3.69 -0.02 -17.41
CA ALA A 14 -2.45 0.47 -17.99
C ALA A 14 -1.61 1.30 -17.00
N TRP A 15 -2.26 2.10 -16.15
CA TRP A 15 -1.58 3.01 -15.22
C TRP A 15 -1.09 2.31 -13.95
N PHE A 16 -1.86 1.38 -13.38
CA PHE A 16 -1.57 0.77 -12.08
C PHE A 16 -0.20 0.05 -12.03
N PRO A 17 0.19 -0.77 -13.03
CA PRO A 17 1.53 -1.37 -13.03
C PRO A 17 2.65 -0.35 -13.10
N LEU A 18 2.43 0.77 -13.79
CA LEU A 18 3.39 1.85 -13.93
C LEU A 18 3.55 2.60 -12.61
N ALA A 19 2.44 2.96 -11.95
CA ALA A 19 2.44 3.58 -10.62
C ALA A 19 3.15 2.69 -9.57
N LEU A 20 2.85 1.38 -9.59
CA LEU A 20 3.48 0.43 -8.66
C LEU A 20 5.01 0.34 -8.88
N ASN A 21 5.46 0.31 -10.14
CA ASN A 21 6.88 0.31 -10.48
C ASN A 21 7.58 1.60 -10.04
N MET A 22 6.93 2.75 -10.21
CA MET A 22 7.46 4.04 -9.76
C MET A 22 7.67 4.08 -8.24
N ILE A 23 6.67 3.62 -7.49
CA ILE A 23 6.72 3.63 -6.02
C ILE A 23 7.75 2.61 -5.50
N SER A 24 7.77 1.41 -6.08
CA SER A 24 8.65 0.33 -5.66
C SER A 24 10.13 0.61 -5.95
N SER A 25 10.43 1.26 -7.08
CA SER A 25 11.82 1.52 -7.48
C SER A 25 12.42 2.77 -6.85
N ARG A 26 11.60 3.74 -6.39
CA ARG A 26 12.00 5.11 -5.99
C ARG A 26 12.94 5.83 -6.96
N LYS A 27 13.18 5.28 -8.15
CA LYS A 27 14.01 5.81 -9.22
C LYS A 27 13.06 6.35 -10.27
N ARG A 28 13.27 7.59 -10.73
CA ARG A 28 12.62 8.11 -11.95
C ARG A 28 13.16 7.31 -13.14
N THR A 29 12.57 6.15 -13.39
CA THR A 29 12.93 5.29 -14.52
C THR A 29 12.47 5.92 -15.84
N LYS A 30 13.00 5.44 -16.97
CA LYS A 30 12.50 5.72 -18.33
C LYS A 30 10.97 5.51 -18.46
N THR A 31 10.39 4.68 -17.59
CA THR A 31 8.95 4.45 -17.44
C THR A 31 8.18 5.72 -17.09
N VAL A 32 8.75 6.63 -16.29
CA VAL A 32 8.13 7.92 -15.95
C VAL A 32 8.02 8.80 -17.18
N ALA A 33 9.08 8.85 -18.01
CA ALA A 33 9.05 9.60 -19.27
C ALA A 33 7.95 9.07 -20.20
N GLY A 34 7.81 7.75 -20.36
CA GLY A 34 6.72 7.17 -21.17
C GLY A 34 5.30 7.45 -20.64
N ILE A 35 5.12 7.64 -19.32
CA ILE A 35 3.84 8.09 -18.74
C ILE A 35 3.64 9.58 -19.04
N CYS A 36 4.67 10.40 -18.84
CA CYS A 36 4.63 11.82 -19.15
C CYS A 36 4.27 12.06 -20.62
N ASP A 37 4.90 11.33 -21.54
CA ASP A 37 4.68 11.45 -22.98
C ASP A 37 3.26 10.98 -23.38
N LYS A 38 2.73 9.96 -22.71
CA LYS A 38 1.41 9.39 -23.02
C LYS A 38 0.24 10.17 -22.41
N PHE A 39 0.42 10.78 -21.24
CA PHE A 39 -0.64 11.42 -20.47
C PHE A 39 -0.44 12.93 -20.28
N ASP A 40 0.59 13.51 -20.90
CA ASP A 40 1.03 14.91 -20.73
C ASP A 40 1.08 15.34 -19.25
N TYR A 41 1.61 14.44 -18.43
CA TYR A 41 1.54 14.54 -16.97
C TYR A 41 2.82 14.06 -16.31
N VAL A 42 3.47 14.93 -15.54
CA VAL A 42 4.58 14.56 -14.65
C VAL A 42 4.00 14.00 -13.36
N PRO A 43 4.18 12.70 -13.04
CA PRO A 43 3.71 12.15 -11.78
C PRO A 43 4.41 12.85 -10.62
N MET A 44 3.68 13.72 -9.93
CA MET A 44 4.14 14.24 -8.67
C MET A 44 3.97 13.13 -7.64
N LEU A 45 5.09 12.50 -7.26
CA LEU A 45 5.15 11.64 -6.09
C LEU A 45 4.86 12.51 -4.85
N LYS A 46 3.57 12.73 -4.57
CA LYS A 46 3.15 13.47 -3.39
C LYS A 46 3.41 12.57 -2.19
N ARG A 47 4.37 12.96 -1.35
CA ARG A 47 4.61 12.27 -0.09
C ARG A 47 3.38 12.46 0.79
N ILE A 48 2.73 11.35 1.13
CA ILE A 48 1.59 11.36 2.05
C ILE A 48 2.07 11.75 3.43
N LYS A 49 1.34 12.66 4.06
CA LYS A 49 1.57 13.00 5.46
C LYS A 49 1.01 11.87 6.33
N ILE A 50 1.90 11.08 6.92
CA ILE A 50 1.55 9.96 7.80
C ILE A 50 1.54 10.43 9.26
N LYS A 51 0.50 10.06 10.03
CA LYS A 51 0.44 10.29 11.49
C LYS A 51 1.67 9.75 12.21
N LYS A 52 2.09 10.41 13.29
CA LYS A 52 3.28 10.02 14.05
C LYS A 52 3.18 8.57 14.55
N GLU A 53 2.03 8.20 15.08
CA GLU A 53 1.77 6.86 15.63
C GLU A 53 1.94 5.77 14.56
N LYS A 54 1.52 6.03 13.31
CA LYS A 54 1.71 5.10 12.19
C LYS A 54 3.15 5.04 11.72
N LYS A 55 3.90 6.15 11.78
CA LYS A 55 5.35 6.14 11.51
C LYS A 55 6.09 5.32 12.55
N ASP A 56 5.72 5.49 13.83
CA ASP A 56 6.32 4.75 14.93
C ASP A 56 6.01 3.24 14.80
N TYR A 57 4.75 2.90 14.47
CA TYR A 57 4.37 1.51 14.18
C TYR A 57 5.07 0.95 12.94
N LEU A 58 5.23 1.71 11.85
CA LEU A 58 5.99 1.29 10.68
C LEU A 58 7.43 0.97 11.05
N ASN A 59 8.09 1.87 11.78
CA ASN A 59 9.46 1.69 12.25
C ASN A 59 9.58 0.44 13.15
N TYR A 60 8.62 0.23 14.04
CA TYR A 60 8.54 -0.98 14.86
C TYR A 60 8.45 -2.26 14.02
N THR A 61 7.54 -2.32 13.04
CA THR A 61 7.41 -3.49 12.16
C THR A 61 8.68 -3.76 11.33
N MET A 62 9.33 -2.71 10.83
CA MET A 62 10.61 -2.84 10.12
C MET A 62 11.74 -3.38 10.99
N LYS A 63 11.79 -2.99 12.27
CA LYS A 63 12.75 -3.54 13.24
C LYS A 63 12.50 -5.03 13.48
N PHE A 64 11.24 -5.43 13.64
CA PHE A 64 10.88 -6.85 13.76
C PHE A 64 11.28 -7.65 12.52
N GLU A 65 10.98 -7.15 11.32
CA GLU A 65 11.38 -7.80 10.07
C GLU A 65 12.89 -7.98 9.94
N ALA A 66 13.66 -6.96 10.29
CA ALA A 66 15.12 -7.05 10.27
C ALA A 66 15.65 -8.03 11.33
N ALA A 67 15.12 -7.94 12.56
CA ALA A 67 15.51 -8.81 13.67
C ALA A 67 15.24 -10.30 13.36
N VAL A 68 14.04 -10.61 12.87
CA VAL A 68 13.67 -11.98 12.52
C VAL A 68 14.56 -12.53 11.41
N LYS A 69 14.83 -11.75 10.35
CA LYS A 69 15.72 -12.17 9.26
C LYS A 69 17.13 -12.51 9.76
N GLU A 70 17.69 -11.71 10.65
CA GLU A 70 19.02 -11.99 11.19
C GLU A 70 19.05 -13.21 12.11
N ILE A 71 18.01 -13.42 12.92
CA ILE A 71 17.93 -14.62 13.76
C ILE A 71 17.75 -15.88 12.92
N LEU A 72 16.95 -15.82 11.85
CA LEU A 72 16.81 -16.91 10.88
C LEU A 72 18.13 -17.20 10.14
N ALA A 73 19.00 -16.19 10.00
CA ALA A 73 20.36 -16.35 9.48
C ALA A 73 21.38 -16.88 10.52
N GLY A 74 20.95 -17.19 11.74
CA GLY A 74 21.77 -17.81 12.79
C GLY A 74 22.27 -16.85 13.88
N ALA A 75 21.82 -15.59 13.90
CA ALA A 75 22.20 -14.65 14.96
C ALA A 75 21.54 -15.00 16.31
N ASN A 76 22.21 -14.63 17.42
CA ASN A 76 21.68 -14.82 18.77
C ASN A 76 20.50 -13.87 19.05
N ASP A 77 19.38 -14.43 19.53
CA ASP A 77 18.13 -13.71 19.78
C ASP A 77 18.27 -12.55 20.77
N SER A 78 19.00 -12.77 21.87
CA SER A 78 19.16 -11.84 22.98
C SER A 78 20.00 -10.62 22.57
N SER A 79 21.05 -10.86 21.78
CA SER A 79 21.86 -9.79 21.18
C SER A 79 21.05 -8.97 20.17
N ILE A 80 20.27 -9.63 19.32
CA ILE A 80 19.46 -8.96 18.29
C ILE A 80 18.33 -8.14 18.91
N ALA A 81 17.61 -8.69 19.91
CA ALA A 81 16.56 -7.98 20.63
C ALA A 81 17.08 -6.68 21.27
N ARG A 82 18.24 -6.75 21.95
CA ARG A 82 18.89 -5.56 22.53
C ARG A 82 19.26 -4.53 21.45
N ARG A 83 19.83 -4.98 20.33
CA ARG A 83 20.30 -4.09 19.26
C ARG A 83 19.16 -3.33 18.59
N TYR A 84 18.01 -3.96 18.36
CA TYR A 84 16.83 -3.31 17.78
C TYR A 84 15.92 -2.62 18.80
N VAL A 85 16.20 -2.79 20.10
CA VAL A 85 15.37 -2.31 21.21
C VAL A 85 13.97 -2.93 21.12
N LEU A 86 13.93 -4.26 21.07
CA LEU A 86 12.71 -5.06 21.04
C LEU A 86 12.58 -5.86 22.33
N ASP A 87 11.33 -6.14 22.71
CA ASP A 87 11.05 -7.11 23.76
C ASP A 87 11.46 -8.51 23.29
N LEU A 88 12.31 -9.19 24.07
CA LEU A 88 12.88 -10.49 23.70
C LEU A 88 11.80 -11.57 23.59
N GLU A 89 10.82 -11.55 24.50
CA GLU A 89 9.78 -12.57 24.52
C GLU A 89 8.82 -12.41 23.34
N ALA A 90 8.39 -11.18 23.06
CA ALA A 90 7.61 -10.86 21.86
C ALA A 90 8.34 -11.27 20.57
N LEU A 91 9.66 -11.04 20.49
CA LEU A 91 10.47 -11.46 19.34
C LEU A 91 10.51 -12.99 19.19
N ARG A 92 10.66 -13.73 20.28
CA ARG A 92 10.66 -15.21 20.27
C ARG A 92 9.30 -15.77 19.85
N ILE A 93 8.22 -15.24 20.41
CA ILE A 93 6.85 -15.61 20.03
C ILE A 93 6.63 -15.41 18.52
N GLU A 94 7.07 -14.26 18.00
CA GLU A 94 6.93 -13.93 16.59
C GLU A 94 7.73 -14.85 15.66
N ILE A 95 8.96 -15.21 16.05
CA ILE A 95 9.79 -16.19 15.32
C ILE A 95 9.13 -17.56 15.32
N GLN A 96 8.59 -17.99 16.47
CA GLN A 96 7.91 -19.26 16.57
C GLN A 96 6.64 -19.28 15.71
N ARG A 97 5.85 -18.19 15.72
CA ARG A 97 4.69 -18.02 14.85
C ARG A 97 5.09 -18.16 13.38
N PHE A 98 6.16 -17.51 12.96
CA PHE A 98 6.66 -17.60 11.58
C PHE A 98 7.12 -19.01 11.21
N ARG A 99 7.90 -19.67 12.06
CA ARG A 99 8.31 -21.07 11.82
C ARG A 99 7.11 -22.01 11.66
N ASN A 100 6.05 -21.77 12.42
CA ASN A 100 4.82 -22.55 12.36
C ASN A 100 3.96 -22.24 11.12
N SER A 101 4.13 -21.09 10.47
CA SER A 101 3.30 -20.73 9.31
C SER A 101 3.70 -21.44 8.02
N GLY A 102 4.94 -21.95 7.94
CA GLY A 102 5.49 -22.58 6.73
C GLY A 102 5.75 -21.59 5.59
N ALA A 103 5.63 -20.28 5.83
CA ALA A 103 5.90 -19.26 4.82
C ALA A 103 7.40 -19.20 4.48
N ALA A 104 7.71 -19.01 3.20
CA ALA A 104 9.09 -18.92 2.72
C ALA A 104 9.78 -17.61 3.12
N GLU A 105 9.02 -16.52 3.22
CA GLU A 105 9.52 -15.18 3.57
C GLU A 105 8.76 -14.63 4.77
N TYR A 106 9.49 -14.02 5.71
CA TYR A 106 8.91 -13.34 6.85
C TYR A 106 8.36 -11.97 6.46
N GLU A 107 7.06 -11.76 6.72
CA GLU A 107 6.40 -10.47 6.78
C GLU A 107 5.74 -10.35 8.16
N TYR A 108 5.77 -9.15 8.75
CA TYR A 108 5.11 -8.92 10.03
C TYR A 108 3.59 -9.02 9.83
N ASP A 109 3.01 -10.16 10.21
CA ASP A 109 1.58 -10.42 10.09
C ASP A 109 0.82 -9.90 11.31
N ASN A 110 -0.32 -9.28 11.05
CA ASN A 110 -1.29 -8.83 12.05
C ASN A 110 -2.72 -9.27 11.70
N GLY A 111 -2.87 -10.33 10.90
CA GLY A 111 -4.14 -10.88 10.45
C GLY A 111 -4.87 -10.01 9.42
N ARG A 112 -4.16 -9.08 8.76
CA ARG A 112 -4.73 -8.19 7.73
C ARG A 112 -4.34 -8.66 6.34
N ILE A 113 -5.22 -8.41 5.37
CA ILE A 113 -4.95 -8.66 3.94
C ILE A 113 -3.69 -7.92 3.47
N PHE A 114 -3.50 -6.69 3.94
CA PHE A 114 -2.35 -5.85 3.61
C PHE A 114 -1.57 -5.47 4.86
N SER A 115 -0.24 -5.48 4.76
CA SER A 115 0.61 -4.86 5.77
C SER A 115 0.44 -3.34 5.76
N LEU A 116 0.85 -2.67 6.84
CA LEU A 116 0.80 -1.21 6.92
C LEU A 116 1.53 -0.57 5.73
N LYS A 117 2.67 -1.13 5.33
CA LYS A 117 3.45 -0.65 4.19
C LYS A 117 2.66 -0.73 2.89
N GLU A 118 1.90 -1.79 2.69
CA GLU A 118 1.07 -2.00 1.50
C GLU A 118 -0.13 -1.07 1.47
N GLU A 119 -0.78 -0.85 2.62
CA GLU A 119 -1.89 0.11 2.73
C GLU A 119 -1.42 1.56 2.46
N LEU A 120 -0.24 1.93 2.98
CA LEU A 120 0.37 3.24 2.66
C LEU A 120 0.73 3.35 1.17
N MET A 121 1.22 2.27 0.57
CA MET A 121 1.49 2.20 -0.86
C MET A 121 0.21 2.39 -1.69
N LEU A 122 -0.94 1.84 -1.27
CA LEU A 122 -2.23 2.09 -1.94
C LEU A 122 -2.59 3.58 -1.94
N LEU A 123 -2.38 4.27 -0.82
CA LEU A 123 -2.56 5.72 -0.77
C LEU A 123 -1.59 6.45 -1.71
N GLU A 124 -0.31 6.05 -1.74
CA GLU A 124 0.69 6.66 -2.64
C GLU A 124 0.29 6.47 -4.10
N ILE A 125 -0.19 5.28 -4.47
CA ILE A 125 -0.73 5.00 -5.80
C ILE A 125 -1.88 5.96 -6.10
N LEU A 126 -2.87 6.07 -5.21
CA LEU A 126 -3.99 7.01 -5.38
C LEU A 126 -3.54 8.47 -5.55
N ALA A 127 -2.47 8.88 -4.87
CA ALA A 127 -1.93 10.23 -4.96
C ALA A 127 -1.18 10.51 -6.29
N THR A 128 -0.84 9.46 -7.06
CA THR A 128 -0.17 9.57 -8.37
C THR A 128 -1.13 9.56 -9.57
N ILE A 129 -2.44 9.57 -9.31
CA ILE A 129 -3.45 9.63 -10.36
C ILE A 129 -3.26 10.93 -11.17
N PRO A 130 -3.21 10.86 -12.51
CA PRO A 130 -2.99 12.03 -13.36
C PRO A 130 -4.04 13.14 -13.17
N GLN A 131 -3.59 14.39 -13.29
CA GLN A 131 -4.44 15.60 -13.19
C GLN A 131 -5.69 15.66 -14.07
N PRO A 132 -5.78 15.08 -15.29
CA PRO A 132 -7.05 15.07 -16.02
C PRO A 132 -8.18 14.34 -15.26
N PHE A 133 -7.85 13.57 -14.22
CA PHE A 133 -8.83 12.89 -13.38
C PHE A 133 -9.01 13.61 -12.04
N CYS A 134 -10.24 13.58 -11.51
CA CYS A 134 -10.52 14.15 -10.20
C CYS A 134 -9.74 13.40 -9.11
N THR A 135 -8.95 14.12 -8.30
CA THR A 135 -8.11 13.59 -7.22
C THR A 135 -8.65 13.91 -5.83
N CYS A 136 -9.94 14.26 -5.71
CA CYS A 136 -10.55 14.53 -4.41
C CYS A 136 -10.67 13.25 -3.55
N PRO A 137 -10.80 13.37 -2.21
CA PRO A 137 -10.94 12.22 -1.32
C PRO A 137 -11.97 11.20 -1.78
N THR A 138 -13.16 11.66 -2.19
CA THR A 138 -14.24 10.79 -2.66
C THR A 138 -13.85 10.03 -3.92
N CYS A 139 -13.34 10.72 -4.95
CA CYS A 139 -12.94 10.07 -6.19
C CYS A 139 -11.73 9.14 -6.01
N ALA A 140 -10.80 9.48 -5.10
CA ALA A 140 -9.69 8.60 -4.74
C ALA A 140 -10.21 7.33 -4.05
N LEU A 141 -11.13 7.47 -3.09
CA LEU A 141 -11.71 6.35 -2.38
C LEU A 141 -12.59 5.46 -3.27
N ASP A 142 -13.28 6.01 -4.27
CA ASP A 142 -14.04 5.22 -5.26
C ASP A 142 -13.14 4.25 -6.04
N ARG A 143 -11.85 4.58 -6.21
CA ARG A 143 -10.86 3.76 -6.94
C ARG A 143 -10.14 2.75 -6.06
N LEU A 144 -10.11 3.01 -4.76
CA LEU A 144 -9.38 2.19 -3.80
C LEU A 144 -9.75 0.69 -3.86
N PRO A 145 -11.03 0.29 -3.96
CA PRO A 145 -11.41 -1.12 -4.01
C PRO A 145 -10.80 -1.89 -5.18
N TYR A 146 -10.78 -1.28 -6.35
CA TYR A 146 -10.16 -1.85 -7.54
C TYR A 146 -8.65 -2.03 -7.33
N LEU A 147 -7.97 -0.98 -6.86
CA LEU A 147 -6.51 -1.02 -6.65
C LEU A 147 -6.11 -2.06 -5.59
N ALA A 148 -6.91 -2.18 -4.52
CA ALA A 148 -6.72 -3.18 -3.49
C ALA A 148 -6.82 -4.60 -4.06
N TYR A 149 -7.89 -4.91 -4.78
CA TYR A 149 -8.06 -6.22 -5.42
C TYR A 149 -6.85 -6.60 -6.30
N HIS A 150 -6.47 -5.70 -7.21
CA HIS A 150 -5.37 -5.96 -8.13
C HIS A 150 -4.00 -6.02 -7.43
N LEU A 151 -3.81 -5.27 -6.34
CA LEU A 151 -2.60 -5.41 -5.52
C LEU A 151 -2.55 -6.77 -4.83
N ALA A 152 -3.66 -7.21 -4.23
CA ALA A 152 -3.76 -8.47 -3.52
C ALA A 152 -3.49 -9.65 -4.47
N LEU A 153 -4.14 -9.66 -5.64
CA LEU A 153 -3.93 -10.66 -6.68
C LEU A 153 -2.47 -10.72 -7.14
N ARG A 154 -1.86 -9.56 -7.45
CA ARG A 154 -0.47 -9.48 -7.91
C ARG A 154 0.54 -9.97 -6.87
N LYS A 155 0.23 -9.78 -5.59
CA LYS A 155 1.09 -10.20 -4.47
C LYS A 155 0.76 -11.60 -3.94
N GLY A 156 -0.21 -12.29 -4.51
CA GLY A 156 -0.66 -13.60 -4.03
C GLY A 156 -1.20 -13.54 -2.60
N LYS A 157 -1.81 -12.43 -2.18
CA LYS A 157 -2.40 -12.28 -0.84
C LYS A 157 -3.73 -13.04 -0.79
N SER A 158 -4.03 -13.65 0.35
CA SER A 158 -5.37 -14.18 0.62
C SER A 158 -6.36 -13.03 0.84
N TYR A 159 -7.52 -13.10 0.19
CA TYR A 159 -8.59 -12.12 0.32
C TYR A 159 -9.97 -12.81 0.27
N PRO A 160 -11.04 -12.14 0.74
CA PRO A 160 -12.40 -12.70 0.71
C PRO A 160 -12.86 -12.99 -0.73
N ARG A 161 -13.52 -14.14 -0.93
CA ARG A 161 -13.94 -14.63 -2.27
C ARG A 161 -14.87 -13.63 -3.00
N GLU A 162 -15.65 -12.87 -2.24
CA GLU A 162 -16.56 -11.84 -2.75
C GLU A 162 -15.81 -10.74 -3.54
N TRP A 163 -14.50 -10.57 -3.30
CA TRP A 163 -13.70 -9.62 -4.08
C TRP A 163 -13.58 -10.05 -5.54
N ASP A 164 -13.57 -11.36 -5.83
CA ASP A 164 -13.47 -11.86 -7.21
C ASP A 164 -14.76 -11.62 -8.02
N GLU A 165 -15.93 -11.61 -7.36
CA GLU A 165 -17.24 -11.44 -8.03
C GLU A 165 -17.35 -10.09 -8.76
N HIS A 166 -16.73 -9.06 -8.18
CA HIS A 166 -16.74 -7.70 -8.72
C HIS A 166 -15.35 -7.20 -9.11
N ARG A 167 -14.31 -8.01 -8.93
CA ARG A 167 -12.90 -7.65 -9.12
C ARG A 167 -12.51 -6.38 -8.35
N GLN A 168 -13.05 -6.24 -7.14
CA GLN A 168 -12.91 -5.07 -6.28
C GLN A 168 -13.02 -5.49 -4.82
N ALA A 169 -12.32 -4.77 -3.94
CA ALA A 169 -12.47 -4.99 -2.51
C ALA A 169 -13.89 -4.71 -2.00
N GLY A 170 -14.33 -5.50 -1.02
CA GLY A 170 -15.63 -5.33 -0.38
C GLY A 170 -15.80 -3.97 0.31
N LYS A 171 -17.05 -3.50 0.39
CA LYS A 171 -17.43 -2.22 1.02
C LYS A 171 -17.00 -2.11 2.48
N GLU A 172 -17.05 -3.22 3.21
CA GLU A 172 -16.61 -3.28 4.60
C GLU A 172 -15.11 -2.96 4.72
N TRP A 173 -14.27 -3.60 3.90
CA TRP A 173 -12.84 -3.32 3.84
C TRP A 173 -12.56 -1.86 3.47
N GLN A 174 -13.26 -1.32 2.47
CA GLN A 174 -13.12 0.08 2.05
C GLN A 174 -13.48 1.05 3.18
N THR A 175 -14.55 0.77 3.93
CA THR A 175 -15.00 1.58 5.07
C THR A 175 -13.97 1.57 6.19
N ASN A 176 -13.49 0.39 6.55
CA ASN A 176 -12.45 0.23 7.57
C ASN A 176 -11.15 0.93 7.17
N PHE A 177 -10.77 0.85 5.89
CA PHE A 177 -9.63 1.59 5.35
C PHE A 177 -9.83 3.09 5.48
N LYS A 178 -10.99 3.62 5.07
CA LYS A 178 -11.31 5.05 5.18
C LYS A 178 -11.21 5.54 6.61
N ILE A 179 -11.83 4.86 7.57
CA ILE A 179 -11.78 5.21 8.99
C ILE A 179 -10.35 5.22 9.49
N LYS A 180 -9.59 4.17 9.16
CA LYS A 180 -8.20 4.01 9.60
C LYS A 180 -7.29 5.10 9.03
N TYR A 181 -7.51 5.55 7.80
CA TYR A 181 -6.65 6.48 7.06
C TYR A 181 -7.23 7.87 6.86
N ASP A 182 -8.28 8.24 7.60
CA ASP A 182 -9.00 9.51 7.45
C ASP A 182 -8.08 10.73 7.48
N TYR A 183 -7.10 10.74 8.40
CA TYR A 183 -6.11 11.80 8.47
C TYR A 183 -5.21 11.87 7.23
N GLU A 184 -4.65 10.74 6.81
CA GLU A 184 -3.76 10.68 5.65
C GLU A 184 -4.50 11.12 4.40
N ILE A 185 -5.75 10.68 4.23
CA ILE A 185 -6.61 11.03 3.10
C ILE A 185 -6.87 12.54 3.10
N SER A 186 -7.37 13.09 4.22
CA SER A 186 -7.71 14.51 4.33
C SER A 186 -6.51 15.44 4.11
N ASN A 187 -5.29 14.98 4.42
CA ASN A 187 -4.07 15.77 4.23
C ASN A 187 -3.40 15.59 2.85
N SER A 188 -3.81 14.59 2.08
CA SER A 188 -3.13 14.20 0.84
C SER A 188 -3.93 14.52 -0.42
N PHE A 189 -5.26 14.59 -0.33
CA PHE A 189 -6.13 14.83 -1.47
C PHE A 189 -6.76 16.23 -1.41
N LEU A 190 -7.06 16.82 -2.57
CA LEU A 190 -7.68 18.14 -2.66
C LEU A 190 -9.17 18.04 -2.32
N THR A 191 -9.70 18.94 -1.49
CA THR A 191 -11.11 18.88 -1.08
C THR A 191 -12.08 19.15 -2.23
N GLU A 192 -11.67 19.93 -3.22
CA GLU A 192 -12.50 20.29 -4.37
C GLU A 192 -12.66 19.12 -5.35
N CYS A 193 -13.92 18.78 -5.63
CA CYS A 193 -14.26 17.74 -6.58
C CYS A 193 -14.46 18.33 -7.98
N ASN A 194 -13.54 18.04 -8.90
CA ASN A 194 -13.63 18.46 -10.30
C ASN A 194 -14.37 17.44 -11.19
N ARG A 195 -15.19 16.56 -10.59
CA ARG A 195 -16.01 15.62 -11.35
C ARG A 195 -17.11 16.43 -12.03
N LYS A 196 -16.93 16.74 -13.32
CA LYS A 196 -18.02 17.31 -14.12
C LYS A 196 -19.16 16.28 -14.13
N MET A 197 -20.31 16.67 -13.58
CA MET A 197 -21.55 15.88 -13.64
C MET A 197 -21.96 15.67 -15.10
#